data_AF-A0A3D3NTR3-F1
#
_entry.id   AF-A0A3D3NTR3-F1
#
_cell.length_a   1.000
_cell.length_b   1.000
_cell.length_c   1.000
_cell.angle_alpha   90.00
_cell.angle_beta   90.00
_cell.angle_gamma   90.00
#
_symmetry.space_group_name_H-M   'P 1'
#
loop_
_entity.id
_entity.type
_entity.pdbx_description
1 polymer ?
#
loop_
_entity_poly.entity_id
_entity_poly.type
_entity_poly.pdbx_seq_one_letter_code
_entity_poly.pdbx_strand_id
1 'polypeptide(L)' 'MTLLPTPEDAFEWGRRLGASLQAGDVIALCGNLGAGKTQAVKGIMAGAGSRHEASSPTFTLVHEHHDGRLPVF' A
#
# COMPACT_ATOMS: atom_id res chain seq x y z
N MET A 1 -13.73 -13.54 7.02
CA MET A 1 -12.37 -13.20 7.49
C MET A 1 -11.40 -13.84 6.51
N THR A 2 -10.80 -13.04 5.63
CA THR A 2 -9.88 -13.55 4.60
C THR A 2 -8.47 -13.58 5.18
N LEU A 3 -7.83 -14.75 5.16
CA LEU A 3 -6.43 -14.89 5.54
C LEU A 3 -5.55 -14.70 4.31
N LEU A 4 -4.46 -13.95 4.47
CA LEU A 4 -3.42 -13.74 3.45
C LEU A 4 -2.15 -14.44 3.96
N PRO A 5 -1.97 -15.74 3.63
CA PRO A 5 -0.94 -16.57 4.25
C PRO A 5 0.48 -16.21 3.82
N THR A 6 0.66 -15.55 2.67
CA THR A 6 1.98 -15.19 2.15
C THR A 6 2.14 -13.67 1.95
N PRO A 7 3.39 -13.16 1.95
CA PRO A 7 3.69 -11.78 1.53
C PRO A 7 3.12 -11.44 0.14
N GLU A 8 3.16 -12.39 -0.78
CA GLU A 8 2.65 -12.26 -2.15
C GLU A 8 1.12 -12.09 -2.15
N ASP A 9 0.40 -12.80 -1.28
CA ASP A 9 -1.05 -12.61 -1.13
C ASP A 9 -1.39 -11.21 -0.61
N ALA A 10 -0.60 -10.70 0.35
CA ALA A 10 -0.76 -9.34 0.86
C ALA A 10 -0.48 -8.28 -0.21
N PHE A 11 0.54 -8.51 -1.03
CA PHE A 11 0.86 -7.65 -2.17
C PHE A 11 -0.27 -7.65 -3.20
N GLU A 12 -0.74 -8.81 -3.64
CA GLU A 12 -1.79 -8.92 -4.66
C GLU A 12 -3.13 -8.36 -4.17
N TRP A 13 -3.44 -8.56 -2.89
CA TRP A 13 -4.58 -7.92 -2.25
C TRP A 13 -4.46 -6.39 -2.30
N GLY A 14 -3.31 -5.84 -1.90
CA GLY A 14 -3.03 -4.41 -1.97
C GLY A 14 -3.13 -3.87 -3.38
N ARG A 15 -2.61 -4.60 -4.38
CA ARG A 15 -2.65 -4.21 -5.80
C ARG A 15 -4.07 -4.07 -6.32
N ARG A 16 -4.95 -5.00 -5.96
CA ARG A 16 -6.38 -4.91 -6.33
C ARG A 16 -7.06 -3.74 -5.64
N LEU A 17 -6.77 -3.52 -4.36
CA LEU A 17 -7.31 -2.38 -3.61
C LEU A 17 -6.87 -1.06 -4.24
N GLY A 18 -5.56 -0.86 -4.46
CA GLY A 18 -4.99 0.36 -5.06
C GLY A 18 -5.57 0.70 -6.44
N ALA A 19 -5.84 -0.32 -7.26
CA ALA A 19 -6.48 -0.13 -8.57
C ALA A 19 -7.91 0.43 -8.47
N SER A 20 -8.62 0.16 -7.37
CA SER A 20 -10.00 0.61 -7.14
C SER A 20 -10.13 1.95 -6.41
N LEU A 21 -9.05 2.49 -5.85
CA LEU A 21 -9.11 3.71 -5.03
C LEU A 21 -9.52 4.96 -5.81
N GLN A 22 -10.15 5.88 -5.10
CA GLN A 22 -10.57 7.19 -5.59
C GLN A 22 -9.88 8.31 -4.81
N ALA A 23 -9.86 9.51 -5.38
CA ALA A 23 -9.30 10.66 -4.70
C ALA A 23 -10.09 10.95 -3.42
N GLY A 24 -9.38 11.12 -2.30
CA GLY A 24 -9.98 11.37 -0.99
C GLY A 24 -10.17 10.12 -0.12
N ASP A 25 -9.92 8.91 -0.65
CA ASP A 25 -9.92 7.69 0.16
C ASP A 25 -8.78 7.73 1.20
N VAL A 26 -9.08 7.30 2.42
CA VAL A 26 -8.10 7.19 3.52
C VAL A 26 -8.09 5.75 4.02
N ILE A 27 -6.91 5.13 4.07
CA ILE A 27 -6.74 3.72 4.44
C ILE A 27 -5.85 3.64 5.68
N ALA A 28 -6.37 3.02 6.73
CA ALA A 28 -5.60 2.68 7.92
C ALA A 28 -5.28 1.17 7.92
N LEU A 29 -3.99 0.82 7.87
CA LEU A 29 -3.53 -0.57 8.03
C LEU A 29 -3.11 -0.81 9.48
N CYS A 30 -3.88 -1.62 10.19
CA CYS A 30 -3.66 -1.92 11.60
C CYS A 30 -3.14 -3.36 11.78
N GLY A 31 -2.15 -3.54 12.65
CA GLY A 31 -1.63 -4.87 12.98
C GLY A 31 -0.25 -4.82 13.62
N ASN A 32 0.18 -5.93 14.21
CA ASN A 32 1.46 -6.06 14.90
C ASN A 32 2.67 -5.90 13.95
N LEU A 33 3.86 -5.77 14.53
CA LEU A 33 5.12 -5.86 13.77
C LEU A 33 5.16 -7.20 13.03
N GLY A 34 5.55 -7.17 11.75
CA GLY A 34 5.58 -8.37 10.90
C GLY A 34 4.22 -8.79 10.32
N ALA A 35 3.11 -8.09 10.61
CA ALA A 35 1.77 -8.44 10.10
C ALA A 35 1.56 -8.22 8.58
N GLY A 36 2.61 -7.98 7.79
CA GLY A 36 2.50 -7.81 6.33
C GLY A 36 2.01 -6.43 5.85
N LYS A 37 1.83 -5.44 6.74
CA LYS A 37 1.36 -4.09 6.39
C LYS A 37 2.17 -3.45 5.25
N THR A 38 3.50 -3.47 5.35
CA THR A 38 4.37 -2.89 4.32
C THR A 38 4.22 -3.59 2.96
N GLN A 39 4.00 -4.90 2.94
CA GLN A 39 3.75 -5.63 1.69
C GLN A 39 2.42 -5.24 1.07
N ALA A 40 1.38 -5.04 1.89
CA ALA A 40 0.11 -4.50 1.42
C ALA A 40 0.27 -3.07 0.85
N VAL A 41 1.04 -2.19 1.49
CA VAL A 41 1.32 -0.84 0.97
C VAL A 41 2.04 -0.90 -0.38
N LYS A 42 3.06 -1.75 -0.53
CA LYS A 42 3.73 -1.96 -1.83
C LYS A 42 2.75 -2.40 -2.92
N GLY A 43 1.83 -3.30 -2.58
CA GLY A 43 0.74 -3.70 -3.45
C GLY A 43 -0.14 -2.51 -3.85
N ILE A 44 -0.61 -1.73 -2.87
CA ILE A 44 -1.46 -0.54 -3.09
C ILE A 44 -0.77 0.43 -4.04
N MET A 45 0.52 0.73 -3.84
CA MET A 45 1.30 1.60 -4.72
C MET A 45 1.38 1.08 -6.15
N ALA A 46 1.66 -0.21 -6.33
CA ALA A 46 1.68 -0.85 -7.64
C ALA A 46 0.30 -0.80 -8.31
N GLY A 47 -0.78 -1.05 -7.56
CA GLY A 47 -2.16 -0.96 -8.03
C GLY A 47 -2.58 0.46 -8.41
N ALA A 48 -2.07 1.45 -7.68
CA ALA A 48 -2.23 2.86 -7.99
C ALA A 48 -1.37 3.33 -9.18
N GLY A 49 -0.48 2.48 -9.71
CA GLY A 49 0.33 2.77 -10.89
C GLY A 49 1.64 3.50 -10.63
N SER A 50 2.10 3.57 -9.37
CA SER A 50 3.41 4.13 -9.05
C SER A 50 4.53 3.23 -9.59
N ARG A 51 5.62 3.85 -10.05
CA ARG A 51 6.83 3.16 -10.55
C ARG A 51 7.85 2.94 -9.44
N HIS A 52 7.65 3.56 -8.28
CA HIS A 52 8.55 3.47 -7.13
C HIS A 52 7.95 2.54 -6.07
N GLU A 53 8.81 1.74 -5.42
CA GLU A 53 8.37 0.98 -4.26
C GLU A 53 8.15 1.91 -3.06
N ALA A 54 7.04 1.70 -2.34
CA ALA A 54 6.88 2.27 -1.02
C ALA A 54 7.91 1.68 -0.05
N SER A 55 8.47 2.56 0.77
CA SER A 55 9.32 2.23 1.90
C SER A 55 8.78 2.89 3.18
N SER A 56 9.22 2.40 4.34
CA SER A 56 8.78 2.93 5.64
C SER A 56 9.32 4.36 5.85
N PRO A 57 8.47 5.36 6.13
CA PRO A 57 8.89 6.73 6.40
C PRO A 57 9.37 6.88 7.86
N THR A 58 10.29 6.02 8.30
CA THR A 58 10.71 5.91 9.72
C THR A 58 11.23 7.24 10.28
N PHE A 59 11.84 8.08 9.45
CA PHE A 59 12.38 9.39 9.84
C PHE A 59 11.65 10.58 9.20
N THR A 60 10.95 10.35 8.08
CA THR A 60 10.28 11.38 7.28
C THR A 60 8.82 11.59 7.68
N LEU A 61 8.26 10.68 8.48
CA LEU A 61 6.84 10.60 8.89
C LEU A 61 5.87 10.33 7.73
N VAL A 62 6.08 10.95 6.57
CA VAL A 62 5.23 10.89 5.38
C VAL A 62 6.08 10.70 4.13
N HIS A 63 5.61 9.89 3.18
CA HIS A 63 6.21 9.75 1.84
C HIS A 63 5.17 10.10 0.79
N GLU A 64 5.43 11.18 0.07
CA GLU A 64 4.55 11.63 -1.01
C GLU A 64 5.00 11.06 -2.36
N HIS A 65 4.05 10.47 -3.08
CA HIS A 65 4.27 9.83 -4.37
C HIS A 65 3.26 10.36 -5.39
N HIS A 66 3.76 11.04 -6.43
CA HIS A 66 2.94 11.70 -7.46
C HIS A 66 2.99 11.02 -8.83
N ASP A 67 3.64 9.85 -8.93
CA ASP A 67 3.95 9.19 -10.20
C ASP A 67 2.92 8.13 -10.65
N GLY A 68 1.85 7.95 -9.88
CA GLY A 68 0.74 7.03 -10.18
C GLY A 68 -0.52 7.71 -10.73
N ARG A 69 -1.62 6.95 -10.76
CA ARG A 69 -2.97 7.42 -11.16
C ARG A 69 -3.53 8.47 -10.20
N LEU A 70 -3.13 8.44 -8.94
CA LEU A 70 -3.52 9.38 -7.89
C LEU A 70 -2.27 9.74 -7.08
N PRO A 71 -2.16 10.99 -6.56
CA PRO A 71 -1.15 11.30 -5.57
C PRO A 71 -1.42 10.49 -4.29
N VAL A 72 -0.38 9.87 -3.75
CA VAL A 72 -0.40 9.14 -2.48
C VAL A 72 0.46 9.89 -1.48
N PHE A 73 0.00 9.98 -0.24
CA PHE A 73 0.63 10.67 0.88
C PHE A 73 0.83 9.70 2.04
#